data_AF-A0A9X4QM86-F1
#
_entry.id   AF-A0A9X4QM86-F1
#
_cell.length_a   1.000
_cell.length_b   1.000
_cell.length_c   1.000
_cell.angle_alpha   90.00
_cell.angle_beta   90.00
_cell.angle_gamma   90.00
#
_symmetry.space_group_name_H-M   'P 1'
#
loop_
_entity.id
_entity.type
_entity.pdbx_description
1 polymer ?
#
loop_
_entity_poly.entity_id
_entity_poly.type
_entity_poly.pdbx_seq_one_letter_code
_entity_poly.pdbx_strand_id
1 'polypeptide(L)'
;MNASLVSPEAGGIASADDETVNEAGVTAYVREGRETSAHYVLDCRSVNGQSYLICIHVGNGPSAQLFTEDDWLSFEEACEDEAIALNGRPVLAYTFKGLVRVR
;
A
#
# COMPACT_ATOMS: atom_id res chain seq x y z
N MET A 1 15.65 -18.51 -11.10
CA MET A 1 15.85 -17.09 -10.82
C MET A 1 14.68 -16.65 -9.95
N ASN A 2 14.90 -16.45 -8.64
CA ASN A 2 13.86 -15.91 -7.76
C ASN A 2 13.71 -14.44 -8.11
N ALA A 3 12.66 -14.08 -8.84
CA ALA A 3 12.25 -12.69 -8.90
C ALA A 3 11.84 -12.31 -7.48
N SER A 4 12.64 -11.48 -6.81
CA SER A 4 12.24 -10.89 -5.55
C SER A 4 10.93 -10.14 -5.80
N LEU A 5 9.84 -10.59 -5.19
CA LEU A 5 8.54 -9.90 -5.19
C LEU A 5 8.57 -8.65 -4.28
N VAL A 6 9.75 -8.24 -3.82
CA VAL A 6 9.98 -7.08 -2.96
C VAL A 6 11.02 -6.21 -3.66
N SER A 7 10.68 -4.94 -3.90
CA SER A 7 11.63 -3.98 -4.48
C SER A 7 12.77 -3.68 -3.49
N PRO A 8 13.95 -3.27 -3.97
CA PRO A 8 15.07 -2.91 -3.09
C PRO A 8 14.71 -1.84 -2.05
N GLU A 9 13.85 -0.89 -2.40
CA GLU A 9 13.38 0.19 -1.53
C GLU A 9 12.45 -0.31 -0.42
N ALA A 10 11.67 -1.36 -0.68
CA ALA A 10 10.80 -2.01 0.30
C ALA A 10 11.55 -3.03 1.17
N GLY A 11 12.66 -3.59 0.66
CA GLY A 11 13.45 -4.63 1.35
C GLY A 11 14.13 -4.17 2.65
N GLY A 12 14.24 -2.86 2.89
CA GLY A 12 14.73 -2.32 4.16
C GLY A 12 13.66 -2.17 5.24
N ILE A 13 12.38 -2.43 4.92
CA ILE A 13 11.24 -2.14 5.79
C ILE A 13 10.43 -3.42 6.05
N ALA A 14 10.08 -4.16 4.99
CA ALA A 14 9.29 -5.37 5.10
C ALA A 14 10.16 -6.60 5.45
N SER A 15 9.71 -7.39 6.43
CA SER A 15 10.26 -8.70 6.77
C SER A 15 9.17 -9.77 6.70
N ALA A 16 9.58 -11.02 6.49
CA ALA A 16 8.67 -12.16 6.45
C ALA A 16 7.98 -12.45 7.79
N ASP A 17 8.56 -11.97 8.89
CA ASP A 17 8.10 -12.17 10.26
C ASP A 17 7.29 -10.99 10.80
N ASP A 18 6.88 -10.06 9.94
CA ASP A 18 6.14 -8.86 10.35
C ASP A 18 4.73 -9.20 10.85
N GLU A 19 4.27 -8.45 11.85
CA GLU A 19 2.95 -8.64 12.45
C GLU A 19 1.95 -7.65 11.86
N THR A 20 0.81 -8.14 11.39
CA THR A 20 -0.34 -7.31 11.02
C THR A 20 -1.14 -6.97 12.28
N VAL A 21 -1.20 -5.69 12.61
CA VAL A 21 -1.84 -5.17 13.83
C VAL A 21 -3.26 -4.68 13.55
N ASN A 22 -3.52 -4.15 12.36
CA ASN A 22 -4.85 -3.70 11.95
C ASN A 22 -5.05 -3.86 10.44
N GLU A 23 -6.30 -3.97 10.01
CA GLU A 23 -6.70 -4.07 8.60
C GLU A 23 -7.91 -3.17 8.37
N ALA A 24 -7.88 -2.41 7.28
CA ALA A 24 -8.99 -1.57 6.85
C ALA A 24 -9.18 -1.67 5.33
N GLY A 25 -10.44 -1.77 4.90
CA GLY A 25 -10.81 -1.66 3.49
C GLY A 25 -10.95 -0.19 3.12
N VAL A 26 -10.34 0.22 2.02
CA VAL A 26 -10.33 1.59 1.52
C VAL A 26 -10.83 1.58 0.09
N THR A 27 -11.79 2.43 -0.28
CA THR A 27 -12.22 2.56 -1.68
C THR A 27 -11.65 3.84 -2.25
N ALA A 28 -10.70 3.74 -3.18
CA ALA A 28 -10.13 4.90 -3.85
C ALA A 28 -10.83 5.15 -5.19
N TYR A 29 -11.02 6.41 -5.54
CA TYR A 29 -11.54 6.80 -6.85
C TYR A 29 -10.39 6.99 -7.83
N VAL A 30 -10.45 6.26 -8.95
CA VAL A 30 -9.48 6.33 -10.04
C VAL A 30 -10.14 7.07 -11.21
N ARG A 31 -9.40 7.97 -11.87
CA ARG A 31 -9.83 8.75 -13.06
C ARG A 31 -11.13 9.53 -12.88
N GLU A 32 -11.02 10.80 -12.47
CA GLU A 32 -12.12 11.79 -12.52
C GLU A 32 -13.47 11.27 -11.97
N GLY A 33 -13.44 10.39 -10.94
CA GLY A 33 -14.63 9.82 -10.30
C GLY A 33 -15.44 8.81 -11.13
N ARG A 34 -14.90 8.27 -12.22
CA ARG A 34 -15.61 7.30 -13.09
C ARG A 34 -15.32 5.84 -12.76
N GLU A 35 -14.19 5.55 -12.12
CA GLU A 35 -13.80 4.20 -11.73
C GLU A 35 -13.47 4.18 -10.22
N THR A 36 -13.83 3.09 -9.55
CA THR A 36 -13.47 2.85 -8.13
C THR A 36 -12.57 1.63 -8.05
N SER A 37 -11.46 1.74 -7.33
CA SER A 37 -10.62 0.61 -6.94
C SER A 37 -10.81 0.31 -5.45
N ALA A 38 -10.98 -0.96 -5.11
CA ALA A 38 -10.90 -1.38 -3.72
C ALA A 38 -9.43 -1.54 -3.35
N HIS A 39 -9.07 -1.07 -2.17
CA HIS A 39 -7.76 -1.21 -1.58
C HIS A 39 -7.92 -1.80 -0.18
N TYR A 40 -6.89 -2.50 0.28
CA TYR A 40 -6.78 -2.96 1.65
C TYR A 40 -5.52 -2.37 2.24
N VAL A 41 -5.66 -1.73 3.39
CA VAL A 41 -4.54 -1.17 4.14
C VAL A 41 -4.29 -2.02 5.36
N LEU A 42 -3.07 -2.52 5.47
CA LEU A 42 -2.59 -3.25 6.63
C LEU A 42 -1.65 -2.37 7.44
N ASP A 43 -1.92 -2.21 8.73
CA ASP A 43 -0.97 -1.65 9.68
C ASP A 43 -0.03 -2.75 10.14
N CYS A 44 1.22 -2.67 9.70
CA CYS A 44 2.23 -3.68 9.96
C CYS A 44 3.26 -3.15 10.95
N ARG A 45 3.66 -4.01 11.90
CA ARG A 45 4.82 -3.77 12.75
C ARG A 45 5.92 -4.73 12.34
N SER A 46 7.03 -4.16 11.91
CA SER A 46 8.22 -4.94 11.60
C SER A 46 8.82 -5.53 12.86
N VAL A 47 9.47 -6.70 12.75
CA VAL A 47 10.26 -7.32 13.83
C VAL A 47 11.33 -6.39 14.42
N ASN A 48 11.79 -5.41 13.62
CA ASN A 48 12.73 -4.38 14.07
C ASN A 48 12.06 -3.23 14.84
N GLY A 49 10.76 -3.32 15.12
CA GLY A 49 9.96 -2.33 15.84
C GLY A 49 9.46 -1.15 14.98
N GLN A 50 9.71 -1.16 13.67
CA GLN A 50 9.25 -0.11 12.76
C GLN A 50 7.80 -0.37 12.31
N SER A 51 6.92 0.60 12.51
CA SER A 51 5.56 0.54 11.97
C SER A 51 5.50 1.11 10.55
N TYR A 52 4.75 0.45 9.68
CA TYR A 52 4.54 0.84 8.28
C TYR A 52 3.16 0.40 7.82
N LEU A 53 2.70 0.94 6.69
CA LEU A 53 1.42 0.57 6.09
C LEU A 53 1.65 -0.20 4.79
N ILE A 54 0.92 -1.29 4.58
CA ILE A 54 0.86 -1.97 3.28
C ILE A 54 -0.45 -1.58 2.61
N CYS A 55 -0.38 -0.96 1.44
CA CYS A 55 -1.51 -0.74 0.56
C CYS A 55 -1.56 -1.85 -0.50
N ILE A 56 -2.63 -2.64 -0.47
CA ILE A 56 -2.90 -3.73 -1.40
C ILE A 56 -4.03 -3.27 -2.30
N HIS A 57 -3.75 -3.11 -3.60
CA HIS A 57 -4.82 -2.90 -4.58
C HIS A 57 -5.61 -4.20 -4.79
N VAL A 58 -6.92 -4.16 -4.62
CA VAL A 58 -7.87 -5.25 -4.84
C VAL A 58 -8.74 -4.93 -6.05
N GLY A 59 -8.33 -5.48 -7.19
CA GLY A 59 -9.06 -5.40 -8.44
C GLY A 59 -8.65 -6.50 -9.41
N ASN A 60 -9.55 -6.86 -10.33
CA ASN A 60 -9.30 -7.84 -11.40
C ASN A 60 -8.48 -7.27 -12.58
N GLY A 61 -8.02 -6.02 -12.48
CA GLY A 61 -7.19 -5.37 -13.49
C GLY A 61 -5.74 -5.86 -13.40
N PRO A 62 -4.98 -5.88 -14.52
CA PRO A 62 -3.55 -6.15 -14.46
C PRO A 62 -2.92 -5.14 -13.50
N SER A 63 -2.20 -5.64 -12.49
CA SER A 63 -1.52 -4.89 -11.41
C SER A 63 -0.36 -4.02 -11.91
N ALA A 64 -0.43 -3.57 -13.16
CA ALA A 64 0.54 -2.80 -13.91
C ALA A 64 0.52 -1.29 -13.61
N GLN A 65 -0.32 -0.83 -12.69
CA GLN A 65 -0.34 0.58 -12.29
C GLN A 65 0.87 0.89 -11.40
N LEU A 66 1.74 1.74 -11.92
CA LEU A 66 2.59 2.58 -11.06
C LEU A 66 1.65 3.48 -10.28
N PHE A 67 1.80 3.54 -8.95
CA PHE A 67 1.10 4.51 -8.12
C PHE A 67 1.45 5.91 -8.63
N THR A 68 0.50 6.58 -9.27
CA THR A 68 0.68 7.96 -9.72
C THR A 68 0.46 8.92 -8.54
N GLU A 69 0.80 10.21 -8.73
CA GLU A 69 0.53 11.24 -7.73
C GLU A 69 -0.97 11.37 -7.43
N ASP A 70 -1.83 11.26 -8.45
CA ASP A 70 -3.28 11.28 -8.29
C ASP A 70 -3.80 10.04 -7.53
N ASP A 71 -3.28 8.84 -7.82
CA ASP A 71 -3.64 7.63 -7.09
C ASP A 71 -3.23 7.72 -5.62
N TRP A 72 -2.09 8.36 -5.36
CA TRP A 72 -1.61 8.64 -4.01
C TRP A 72 -2.52 9.62 -3.28
N LEU A 73 -2.92 10.72 -3.90
CA LEU A 73 -3.87 11.68 -3.33
C LEU A 73 -5.22 11.03 -2.99
N SER A 74 -5.81 10.29 -3.93
CA SER A 74 -7.06 9.54 -3.70
C SER A 74 -6.92 8.51 -2.57
N PHE A 75 -5.74 7.90 -2.43
CA PHE A 75 -5.46 6.97 -1.33
C PHE A 75 -5.36 7.69 0.02
N GLU A 76 -4.69 8.85 0.08
CA GLU A 76 -4.60 9.65 1.31
C GLU A 76 -5.99 10.10 1.78
N GLU A 77 -6.81 10.63 0.87
CA GLU A 77 -8.20 11.03 1.17
C GLU A 77 -9.02 9.86 1.73
N ALA A 78 -8.95 8.71 1.07
CA ALA A 78 -9.70 7.53 1.50
C ALA A 78 -9.16 6.93 2.82
N CYS A 79 -7.87 7.08 3.13
CA CYS A 79 -7.33 6.76 4.45
C CYS A 79 -7.82 7.72 5.54
N GLU A 80 -7.94 9.02 5.24
CA GLU A 80 -8.48 10.01 6.17
C GLU A 80 -9.95 9.72 6.50
N ASP A 81 -10.76 9.41 5.49
CA ASP A 81 -12.18 9.05 5.66
C ASP A 81 -12.38 7.82 6.56
N GLU A 82 -11.47 6.83 6.47
CA GLU A 82 -11.47 5.61 7.29
C GLU A 82 -10.68 5.77 8.62
N ALA A 83 -10.28 7.00 8.97
CA ALA A 83 -9.49 7.32 10.17
C ALA A 83 -8.14 6.56 10.29
N ILE A 84 -7.54 6.22 9.16
CA ILE A 84 -6.22 5.57 9.07
C ILE A 84 -5.13 6.64 9.10
N ALA A 85 -4.40 6.71 10.21
CA ALA A 85 -3.39 7.76 10.39
C ALA A 85 -2.10 7.51 9.57
N LEU A 86 -1.84 8.27 8.52
CA LEU A 86 -0.60 8.10 7.73
C LEU A 86 0.66 8.63 8.44
N ASN A 87 0.57 9.66 9.28
CA ASN A 87 1.55 10.15 10.28
C ASN A 87 3.05 9.83 10.07
N GLY A 88 3.59 10.01 8.87
CA GLY A 88 5.00 9.74 8.56
C GLY A 88 5.40 8.26 8.54
N ARG A 89 4.42 7.35 8.60
CA ARG A 89 4.64 5.91 8.40
C ARG A 89 4.94 5.67 6.91
N PRO A 90 6.01 4.92 6.58
CA PRO A 90 6.25 4.56 5.19
C PRO A 90 5.10 3.69 4.68
N VAL A 91 4.71 3.91 3.44
CA VAL A 91 3.66 3.14 2.78
C VAL A 91 4.26 2.29 1.68
N LEU A 92 4.02 0.98 1.76
CA LEU A 92 4.42 -0.01 0.78
C LEU A 92 3.21 -0.37 -0.07
N ALA A 93 3.30 -0.17 -1.39
CA ALA A 93 2.23 -0.54 -2.31
C ALA A 93 2.54 -1.85 -3.02
N TYR A 94 1.53 -2.71 -3.18
CA TYR A 94 1.65 -3.93 -3.96
C TYR A 94 1.44 -3.66 -5.47
N THR A 95 2.44 -3.99 -6.28
CA THR A 95 2.43 -3.88 -7.75
C THR A 95 2.73 -5.22 -8.40
N PHE A 96 2.56 -5.35 -9.72
CA PHE A 96 2.97 -6.55 -10.47
C PHE A 96 4.47 -6.86 -10.37
N LYS A 97 5.31 -5.85 -10.06
CA LYS A 97 6.75 -6.00 -9.86
C LYS A 97 7.11 -6.37 -8.42
N GLY A 98 6.12 -6.46 -7.54
CA GLY A 98 6.30 -6.66 -6.11
C GLY A 98 5.87 -5.47 -5.25
N LEU A 99 6.22 -5.51 -3.97
CA LEU A 99 6.04 -4.40 -3.03
C LEU A 99 7.04 -3.28 -3.35
N VAL A 100 6.56 -2.05 -3.46
CA VAL A 100 7.38 -0.83 -3.67
C VAL A 100 7.12 0.18 -2.57
N ARG A 101 8.14 0.94 -2.16
CA ARG A 101 7.96 2.06 -1.23
C ARG A 101 7.50 3.31 -1.98
N VAL A 102 6.44 3.95 -1.49
CA VAL A 102 5.82 5.11 -2.17
C VAL A 102 6.11 6.44 -1.45
N ARG A 103 6.40 6.42 -0.13
CA ARG A 103 6.77 7.60 0.68
C ARG A 103 7.66 7.19 1.87
#